data_AF-A0A822A652-F1
#
_entry.id   AF-A0A822A652-F1
#
_cell.length_a   1.000
_cell.length_b   1.000
_cell.length_c   1.000
_cell.angle_alpha   90.00
_cell.angle_beta   90.00
_cell.angle_gamma   90.00
#
_symmetry.space_group_name_H-M   'P 1'
#
loop_
_entity.id
_entity.type
_entity.pdbx_description
1 polymer ?
#
loop_
_entity_poly.entity_id
_entity_poly.type
_entity_poly.pdbx_seq_one_letter_code
_entity_poly.pdbx_strand_id
1 'polypeptide(L)'
;MIVGSHIMSVYAYFTGSLRGWAWMSGIMSCISNFVTLIVNNPDFTRFATRPSTAFWPQLLTIPLGFSVTSFVGVIVGSSSNVIFGQAIWNPLDLLGKFLDSEPSAGTRAGVFFISLAFALAQLGVNIAANSVSAGSDLTALLP
;
A
#
# COMPACT_ATOMS: atom_id res chain seq x y z
N MET A 1 -5.47 15.57 -11.34
CA MET A 1 -6.92 15.31 -11.41
C MET A 1 -7.33 14.69 -12.76
N ILE A 2 -6.65 13.64 -13.25
CA ILE A 2 -6.88 13.12 -14.63
C ILE A 2 -7.07 11.59 -14.68
N VAL A 3 -6.65 10.82 -13.67
CA VAL A 3 -6.91 9.36 -13.63
C VAL A 3 -8.33 9.05 -13.12
N GLY A 4 -8.89 9.88 -12.24
CA GLY A 4 -10.24 9.68 -11.69
C GLY A 4 -11.39 9.99 -12.65
N SER A 5 -11.21 10.90 -13.61
CA SER A 5 -12.28 11.33 -14.52
C SER A 5 -12.57 10.30 -15.63
N HIS A 6 -11.55 9.62 -16.16
CA HIS A 6 -11.76 8.53 -17.12
C HIS A 6 -12.33 7.27 -16.45
N ILE A 7 -11.94 6.98 -15.21
CA ILE A 7 -12.48 5.87 -14.44
C ILE A 7 -13.94 6.13 -14.05
N MET A 8 -14.28 7.33 -13.57
CA MET A 8 -15.68 7.69 -13.25
C MET A 8 -16.58 7.84 -14.47
N SER A 9 -16.03 8.19 -15.65
CA SER A 9 -16.78 8.22 -16.91
C SER A 9 -17.21 6.82 -17.35
N VAL A 10 -16.36 5.80 -17.19
CA VAL A 10 -16.66 4.41 -17.60
C VAL A 10 -17.71 3.76 -16.71
N TYR A 11 -17.74 4.07 -15.41
CA TYR A 11 -18.76 3.50 -14.50
C TYR A 11 -20.18 4.03 -14.74
N ALA A 12 -20.34 5.16 -15.43
CA ALA A 12 -21.64 5.75 -15.74
C ALA A 12 -22.45 4.97 -16.81
N TYR A 13 -21.85 3.99 -17.50
CA TYR A 13 -22.47 3.26 -18.62
C TYR A 13 -22.75 1.77 -18.37
N PHE A 14 -22.55 1.26 -17.15
CA PHE A 14 -22.84 -0.15 -16.86
C PHE A 14 -24.32 -0.37 -16.51
N THR A 15 -25.03 -1.12 -17.36
CA THR A 15 -26.44 -1.49 -17.16
C THR A 15 -26.61 -2.99 -16.88
N GLY A 16 -27.64 -3.36 -16.10
CA GLY A 16 -27.99 -4.76 -15.85
C GLY A 16 -26.91 -5.54 -15.06
N SER A 17 -26.71 -6.82 -15.41
CA SER A 17 -25.76 -7.72 -14.73
C SER A 17 -24.31 -7.24 -14.80
N LEU A 18 -23.94 -6.50 -15.86
CA LEU A 18 -22.59 -5.97 -16.05
C LEU A 18 -22.18 -4.99 -14.94
N ARG A 19 -23.12 -4.20 -14.40
CA ARG A 19 -22.86 -3.32 -13.24
C ARG A 19 -22.55 -4.12 -11.98
N GLY A 20 -23.25 -5.22 -11.76
CA GLY A 20 -23.00 -6.12 -10.63
C GLY A 20 -21.61 -6.76 -10.74
N TRP A 21 -21.23 -7.23 -11.93
CA TRP A 21 -19.90 -7.76 -12.18
C TRP A 21 -18.79 -6.72 -12.04
N ALA A 22 -18.98 -5.50 -12.56
CA ALA A 22 -18.02 -4.41 -12.39
C ALA A 22 -17.79 -4.06 -10.90
N TRP A 23 -18.86 -4.07 -10.11
CA TRP A 23 -18.79 -3.88 -8.66
C TRP A 23 -17.99 -5.00 -7.97
N MET A 24 -18.32 -6.25 -8.29
CA MET A 24 -17.60 -7.42 -7.76
C MET A 24 -16.13 -7.41 -8.15
N SER A 25 -15.80 -7.07 -9.39
CA SER A 25 -14.42 -6.93 -9.86
C SER A 25 -13.67 -5.84 -9.09
N GLY A 26 -14.32 -4.73 -8.75
CA GLY A 26 -13.73 -3.69 -7.90
C GLY A 26 -13.39 -4.21 -6.50
N ILE A 27 -14.34 -4.89 -5.85
CA ILE A 27 -14.12 -5.51 -4.53
C ILE A 27 -12.99 -6.55 -4.60
N MET A 28 -13.02 -7.44 -5.59
CA MET A 28 -12.01 -8.48 -5.76
C MET A 28 -10.63 -7.87 -6.00
N SER A 29 -10.53 -6.78 -6.78
CA SER A 29 -9.27 -6.07 -6.99
C SER A 29 -8.68 -5.56 -5.67
N CYS A 30 -9.51 -5.07 -4.75
CA CYS A 30 -9.05 -4.67 -3.42
C CYS A 30 -8.62 -5.88 -2.60
N ILE A 31 -9.46 -6.93 -2.53
CA ILE A 31 -9.16 -8.14 -1.76
C ILE A 31 -7.87 -8.82 -2.25
N SER A 32 -7.65 -8.89 -3.57
CA SER A 32 -6.46 -9.49 -4.18
C SER A 32 -5.16 -8.87 -3.67
N ASN A 33 -5.15 -7.59 -3.29
CA ASN A 33 -3.98 -6.94 -2.71
C ASN A 33 -3.63 -7.48 -1.31
N PHE A 34 -4.60 -8.03 -0.59
CA PHE A 34 -4.45 -8.52 0.78
C PHE A 34 -4.42 -10.04 0.91
N VAL A 35 -4.65 -10.80 -0.17
CA VAL A 35 -4.77 -12.27 -0.11
C VAL A 35 -3.59 -12.90 0.61
N THR A 36 -2.36 -12.51 0.27
CA THR A 36 -1.14 -13.04 0.92
C THR A 36 -1.13 -12.76 2.43
N LEU A 37 -1.52 -11.56 2.85
CA LEU A 37 -1.56 -11.21 4.27
C LEU A 37 -2.66 -11.99 5.02
N ILE A 38 -3.80 -12.24 4.36
CA ILE A 38 -4.91 -13.00 4.94
C ILE A 38 -4.49 -14.45 5.18
N VAL A 39 -3.85 -15.10 4.19
CA VAL A 39 -3.44 -16.51 4.32
C VAL A 39 -2.28 -16.71 5.31
N ASN A 40 -1.40 -15.71 5.46
CA ASN A 40 -0.26 -15.76 6.39
C ASN A 40 -0.62 -15.30 7.82
N ASN A 41 -1.81 -14.74 8.04
CA ASN A 41 -2.23 -14.25 9.35
C ASN A 41 -2.18 -15.31 10.49
N PRO A 42 -2.47 -16.61 10.26
CA PRO A 42 -2.30 -17.65 11.27
C PRO A 42 -0.89 -17.71 11.91
N ASP A 43 0.17 -17.38 11.15
CA ASP A 43 1.55 -17.43 11.64
C ASP A 43 1.83 -16.46 12.78
N PHE A 44 1.14 -15.32 12.78
CA PHE A 44 1.20 -14.32 13.85
C PHE A 44 0.21 -14.63 14.97
N THR A 45 -0.99 -15.06 14.61
CA THR A 45 -2.06 -15.29 15.58
C THR A 45 -1.91 -16.55 16.41
N ARG A 46 -1.06 -17.52 16.02
CA ARG A 46 -0.74 -18.69 16.85
C ARG A 46 -0.12 -18.34 18.20
N PHE A 47 0.51 -17.15 18.31
CA PHE A 47 1.08 -16.65 19.56
C PHE A 47 0.05 -15.90 20.43
N ALA A 48 -1.19 -15.75 19.94
CA ALA A 48 -2.26 -15.10 20.67
C ALA A 48 -2.80 -15.99 21.80
N THR A 49 -3.16 -15.38 22.93
CA THR A 49 -3.73 -16.10 24.07
C THR A 49 -5.16 -16.59 23.83
N ARG A 50 -5.90 -15.94 22.92
CA ARG A 50 -7.27 -16.32 22.54
C ARG A 50 -7.50 -16.05 21.05
N PRO A 51 -8.28 -16.88 20.33
CA PRO A 51 -8.61 -16.63 18.92
C PRO A 51 -9.27 -15.27 18.65
N SER A 52 -10.05 -14.76 19.62
CA SER A 52 -10.75 -13.48 19.50
C SER A 52 -9.82 -12.26 19.52
N THR A 53 -8.56 -12.38 19.95
CA THR A 53 -7.65 -11.24 20.07
C THR A 53 -7.02 -10.83 18.74
N ALA A 54 -7.13 -11.65 17.69
CA ALA A 54 -6.67 -11.32 16.35
C ALA A 54 -7.58 -10.29 15.65
N PHE A 55 -8.87 -10.29 15.98
CA PHE A 55 -9.88 -9.51 15.28
C PHE A 55 -9.73 -8.00 15.48
N TRP A 56 -9.66 -7.55 16.73
CA TRP A 56 -9.63 -6.12 17.06
C TRP A 56 -8.41 -5.38 16.50
N PRO A 57 -7.18 -5.92 16.57
CA PRO A 57 -6.03 -5.32 15.92
C PRO A 57 -6.26 -5.12 14.42
N GLN A 58 -6.67 -6.17 13.69
CA GLN A 58 -6.87 -6.07 12.23
C GLN A 58 -7.95 -5.07 11.85
N LEU A 59 -9.08 -5.10 12.56
CA LEU A 59 -10.22 -4.23 12.29
C LEU A 59 -9.87 -2.75 12.46
N LEU A 60 -8.96 -2.43 13.38
CA LEU A 60 -8.57 -1.04 13.65
C LEU A 60 -7.33 -0.63 12.84
N THR A 61 -6.27 -1.44 12.85
CA THR A 61 -4.99 -1.05 12.26
C THR A 61 -5.04 -0.99 10.75
N ILE A 62 -5.77 -1.88 10.07
CA ILE A 62 -5.86 -1.87 8.60
C ILE A 62 -6.58 -0.60 8.12
N PRO A 63 -7.83 -0.29 8.53
CA PRO A 63 -8.50 0.91 8.03
C PRO A 63 -7.80 2.20 8.44
N LEU A 64 -7.29 2.30 9.67
CA LEU A 64 -6.59 3.50 10.13
C LEU A 64 -5.25 3.69 9.41
N GLY A 65 -4.46 2.63 9.27
CA GLY A 65 -3.19 2.65 8.56
C GLY A 65 -3.37 3.05 7.10
N PHE A 66 -4.36 2.46 6.41
CA PHE A 66 -4.69 2.83 5.04
C PHE A 66 -5.22 4.25 4.91
N SER A 67 -6.05 4.71 5.85
CA SER A 67 -6.60 6.07 5.82
C SER A 67 -5.48 7.11 5.92
N VAL A 68 -4.56 6.94 6.87
CA VAL A 68 -3.44 7.88 7.08
C VAL A 68 -2.48 7.86 5.89
N THR A 69 -2.07 6.67 5.44
CA THR A 69 -1.12 6.55 4.33
C THR A 69 -1.71 7.05 3.01
N SER A 70 -2.98 6.74 2.73
CA SER A 70 -3.68 7.24 1.54
C SER A 70 -3.86 8.75 1.58
N PHE A 71 -4.19 9.32 2.74
CA PHE A 71 -4.31 10.76 2.91
C PHE A 71 -2.99 11.48 2.60
N VAL A 72 -1.87 10.99 3.16
CA VAL A 72 -0.54 11.54 2.86
C VAL A 72 -0.21 11.38 1.37
N GLY A 73 -0.46 10.21 0.78
CA GLY A 73 -0.21 9.96 -0.64
C GLY A 73 -0.98 10.90 -1.56
N VAL A 74 -2.25 11.18 -1.26
CA VAL A 74 -3.07 12.14 -2.01
C VAL A 74 -2.53 13.56 -1.90
N ILE A 75 -2.12 14.00 -0.71
CA ILE A 75 -1.53 15.34 -0.51
C ILE A 75 -0.22 15.47 -1.29
N VAL A 76 0.67 14.49 -1.15
CA VAL A 76 1.99 14.49 -1.82
C VAL A 76 1.82 14.44 -3.34
N GLY A 77 0.97 13.55 -3.84
CA GLY A 77 0.66 13.44 -5.26
C GLY A 77 0.00 14.71 -5.81
N SER A 78 -0.92 15.33 -5.07
CA SER A 78 -1.54 16.60 -5.46
C SER A 78 -0.51 17.73 -5.50
N SER A 79 0.36 17.81 -4.49
CA SER A 79 1.42 18.82 -4.40
C SER A 79 2.43 18.69 -5.54
N SER A 80 2.75 17.46 -5.96
CA SER A 80 3.65 17.24 -7.10
C SER A 80 3.15 17.88 -8.40
N ASN A 81 1.84 17.94 -8.61
CA ASN A 81 1.25 18.61 -9.77
C ASN A 81 1.42 20.14 -9.73
N VAL A 82 1.40 20.72 -8.53
CA VAL A 82 1.63 22.16 -8.33
C VAL A 82 3.12 22.51 -8.54
N ILE A 83 4.02 21.65 -8.08
CA ILE A 83 5.48 21.89 -8.11
C ILE A 83 6.07 21.56 -9.50
N PHE A 84 5.69 20.42 -10.09
CA PHE A 84 6.31 19.86 -11.29
C PHE A 84 5.39 19.88 -12.52
N GLY A 85 4.17 20.42 -12.41
CA GLY A 85 3.20 20.46 -13.50
C GLY A 85 2.57 19.11 -13.88
N GLN A 86 2.93 18.03 -13.17
CA GLN A 86 2.39 16.68 -13.37
C GLN A 86 2.19 15.95 -12.04
N ALA A 87 1.12 15.17 -11.93
CA ALA A 87 0.87 14.34 -10.76
C ALA A 87 1.76 13.09 -10.78
N ILE A 88 2.69 12.99 -9.83
CA ILE A 88 3.58 11.86 -9.64
C ILE A 88 3.04 11.00 -8.49
N TRP A 89 2.69 9.76 -8.81
CA TRP A 89 2.10 8.82 -7.85
C TRP A 89 3.12 7.97 -7.12
N ASN A 90 4.24 7.68 -7.76
CA ASN A 90 5.33 6.92 -7.16
C ASN A 90 6.20 7.85 -6.30
N PRO A 91 6.28 7.66 -4.97
CA PRO A 91 7.06 8.52 -4.10
C PRO A 91 8.56 8.49 -4.41
N LEU A 92 9.09 7.37 -4.91
CA LEU A 92 10.50 7.28 -5.28
C LEU A 92 10.81 8.12 -6.53
N ASP A 93 9.91 8.11 -7.52
CA ASP A 93 10.05 8.95 -8.71
C ASP A 93 9.96 10.45 -8.35
N LEU A 94 9.12 10.79 -7.37
CA LEU A 94 9.01 12.15 -6.86
C LEU A 94 10.31 12.61 -6.18
N LEU A 95 10.93 11.75 -5.36
CA LEU A 95 12.22 12.04 -4.74
C LEU A 95 13.34 12.19 -5.79
N GLY A 96 13.32 11.36 -6.84
CA GLY A 96 14.22 11.51 -7.99
C GLY A 96 14.07 12.86 -8.67
N LYS A 97 12.82 13.31 -8.90
CA LYS A 97 12.54 14.63 -9.45
C LYS A 97 13.12 15.77 -8.62
N PHE A 98 13.03 15.69 -7.28
CA PHE A 98 13.64 16.70 -6.40
C PHE A 98 15.16 16.76 -6.54
N LEU A 99 15.83 15.62 -6.73
CA LEU A 99 17.28 15.58 -6.97
C LEU A 99 17.65 16.21 -8.33
N ASP A 100 16.84 15.99 -9.36
CA ASP A 100 17.09 16.52 -10.70
C ASP A 100 16.84 18.02 -10.82
N SER A 101 15.84 18.56 -10.11
CA SER A 101 15.41 19.95 -10.25
C SER A 101 16.22 20.93 -9.39
N GLU A 102 16.52 20.58 -8.13
CA GLU A 102 17.23 21.47 -7.20
C GLU A 102 18.26 20.71 -6.35
N PRO A 103 19.40 20.31 -6.95
CA PRO A 103 20.45 19.56 -6.26
C PRO A 103 21.23 20.45 -5.28
N SER A 104 20.66 20.65 -4.09
CA SER A 104 21.35 21.26 -2.96
C SER A 104 21.84 20.19 -1.97
N ALA A 105 22.81 20.53 -1.11
CA ALA A 105 23.23 19.63 -0.03
C ALA A 105 22.06 19.26 0.90
N GLY A 106 21.13 20.20 1.14
CA GLY A 106 19.92 19.97 1.94
C GLY A 106 18.95 19.02 1.25
N THR A 107 18.68 19.21 -0.04
CA THR A 107 17.81 18.33 -0.85
C THR A 107 18.32 16.90 -0.83
N ARG A 108 19.64 16.71 -1.05
CA ARG A 108 20.27 15.38 -1.05
C ARG A 108 20.17 14.68 0.31
N ALA A 109 20.38 15.41 1.40
CA ALA A 109 20.23 14.86 2.75
C ALA A 109 18.76 14.47 3.04
N GLY A 110 17.80 15.33 2.70
CA GLY A 110 16.37 15.06 2.86
C GLY A 110 15.92 13.82 2.08
N VAL A 111 16.29 13.74 0.81
CA VAL A 111 15.98 12.57 -0.05
C VAL A 111 16.61 11.30 0.51
N PHE A 112 17.85 11.36 1.02
CA PHE A 112 18.49 10.20 1.64
C PHE A 112 17.69 9.68 2.85
N PHE A 113 17.31 10.54 3.79
CA PHE A 113 16.57 10.11 4.98
C PHE A 113 15.18 9.55 4.64
N ILE A 114 14.46 10.19 3.71
CA ILE A 114 13.15 9.70 3.27
C ILE A 114 13.28 8.35 2.55
N SER A 115 14.26 8.22 1.65
CA SER A 115 14.49 6.96 0.93
C SER A 115 14.93 5.84 1.85
N LEU A 116 15.74 6.14 2.87
CA LEU A 116 16.12 5.18 3.91
C LEU A 116 14.90 4.71 4.72
N ALA A 117 14.00 5.62 5.08
CA ALA A 117 12.75 5.27 5.75
C ALA A 117 11.89 4.34 4.88
N PHE A 118 11.77 4.63 3.57
CA PHE A 118 11.07 3.73 2.64
C PHE A 118 11.75 2.36 2.51
N ALA A 119 13.08 2.32 2.46
CA ALA A 119 13.81 1.06 2.39
C ALA A 119 13.58 0.20 3.64
N LEU A 120 13.63 0.81 4.83
CA LEU A 120 13.34 0.13 6.09
C LEU A 120 11.89 -0.34 6.18
N ALA A 121 10.93 0.49 5.75
CA ALA A 121 9.52 0.13 5.70
C ALA A 121 9.29 -1.07 4.77
N GLN A 122 9.88 -1.05 3.58
CA GLN A 122 9.73 -2.13 2.60
C GLN A 122 10.38 -3.43 3.09
N LEU A 123 11.53 -3.34 3.78
CA LEU A 123 12.16 -4.48 4.43
C LEU A 123 11.23 -5.07 5.51
N GLY A 124 10.67 -4.23 6.38
CA GLY A 124 9.74 -4.67 7.43
C GLY A 124 8.49 -5.36 6.86
N VAL A 125 7.90 -4.79 5.81
CA VAL A 125 6.74 -5.38 5.13
C VAL A 125 7.10 -6.72 4.49
N ASN A 126 8.25 -6.84 3.83
CA ASN A 126 8.66 -8.12 3.23
C ASN A 126 8.91 -9.21 4.29
N ILE A 127 9.52 -8.86 5.43
CA ILE A 127 9.71 -9.80 6.52
C ILE A 127 8.36 -10.28 7.04
N ALA A 128 7.46 -9.36 7.39
CA ALA A 128 6.16 -9.70 7.96
C ALA A 128 5.25 -10.41 6.97
N ALA A 129 5.20 -9.97 5.71
CA ALA A 129 4.29 -10.50 4.72
C ALA A 129 4.75 -11.82 4.11
N ASN A 130 6.06 -12.03 3.94
CA ASN A 130 6.60 -13.14 3.14
C ASN A 130 7.59 -14.02 3.89
N SER A 131 8.49 -13.46 4.71
CA SER A 131 9.56 -14.25 5.34
C SER A 131 9.08 -15.10 6.51
N VAL A 132 8.14 -14.60 7.33
CA VAL A 132 7.63 -15.32 8.51
C VAL A 132 6.85 -16.57 8.12
N SER A 133 6.01 -16.48 7.09
CA SER A 133 5.24 -17.63 6.57
C SER A 133 6.15 -18.65 5.93
N ALA A 134 7.05 -18.20 5.04
CA ALA A 134 8.06 -19.08 4.43
C ALA A 134 8.91 -19.81 5.48
N GLY A 135 9.34 -19.12 6.54
CA GLY A 135 10.07 -19.75 7.64
C GLY A 135 9.24 -20.81 8.38
N SER A 136 7.97 -20.51 8.65
CA SER A 136 7.05 -21.44 9.32
C SER A 136 6.80 -22.70 8.48
N ASP A 137 6.62 -22.54 7.17
CA ASP A 137 6.44 -23.65 6.23
C ASP A 137 7.69 -24.54 6.13
N LEU A 138 8.88 -23.94 6.07
CA LEU A 138 10.15 -24.68 5.98
C LEU A 138 10.42 -25.51 7.23
N THR A 139 10.19 -24.96 8.43
CA THR A 139 10.35 -25.71 9.70
C THR A 139 9.33 -26.85 9.82
N ALA A 140 8.15 -26.73 9.20
CA ALA A 140 7.18 -27.81 9.16
C ALA A 140 7.59 -28.95 8.21
N LEU A 141 8.27 -28.62 7.09
CA LEU A 141 8.74 -29.60 6.10
C LEU A 141 10.04 -30.31 6.52
N LEU A 142 10.95 -29.62 7.20
CA LEU A 142 12.24 -30.16 7.66
C LEU A 142 12.47 -29.74 9.13
N PRO A 143 11.95 -30.50 10.11
CA PRO A 143 11.95 -30.11 11.52
C PRO A 143 13.32 -30.20 12.19
#